data_AF-J9G0T8-F1
#
_entry.id   AF-J9G0T8-F1
#
_cell.length_a   1.000
_cell.length_b   1.000
_cell.length_c   1.000
_cell.angle_alpha   90.00
_cell.angle_beta   90.00
_cell.angle_gamma   90.00
#
_symmetry.space_group_name_H-M   'P 1'
#
loop_
_entity.id
_entity.type
_entity.pdbx_description
1 polymer ?
#
loop_
_entity_poly.entity_id
_entity_poly.type
_entity_poly.pdbx_seq_one_letter_code
_entity_poly.pdbx_strand_id
1 'polypeptide(L)' 'HTMPAIKSQTGPAVRYDQKVMQRQLALLSEDPLRQAIYRVVSESIHDFATKQ' A
#
# COMPACT_ATOMS: atom_id res chain seq x y z
N HIS A 1 13.61 18.13 13.85
CA HIS A 1 14.29 17.08 13.05
C HIS A 1 13.24 16.46 12.14
N THR A 2 13.43 16.44 10.83
CA THR A 2 12.43 15.95 9.86
C THR A 2 12.82 14.55 9.41
N MET A 3 11.90 13.59 9.52
CA MET A 3 12.13 12.23 9.04
C MET A 3 11.90 12.18 7.52
N PRO A 4 12.85 11.63 6.74
CA PRO A 4 12.67 11.45 5.30
C PRO A 4 11.41 10.64 5.01
N ALA A 5 10.69 10.97 3.94
CA ALA A 5 9.42 10.32 3.56
C ALA A 5 9.54 8.78 3.56
N ILE A 6 10.67 8.27 3.08
CA ILE A 6 10.93 6.83 3.06
C ILE A 6 10.97 6.20 4.47
N LYS A 7 11.61 6.87 5.44
CA LYS A 7 11.67 6.38 6.82
C LYS A 7 10.33 6.55 7.55
N SER A 8 9.50 7.48 7.08
CA SER A 8 8.16 7.73 7.61
C SER A 8 7.09 6.79 7.03
N GLN A 9 7.36 6.10 5.92
CA GLN A 9 6.38 5.24 5.26
C GLN A 9 6.10 4.01 6.12
N THR A 10 4.82 3.80 6.45
CA THR A 10 4.35 2.67 7.27
C THR A 10 3.08 2.06 6.65
N GLY A 11 2.40 1.20 7.40
CA GLY A 11 1.09 0.66 7.01
C GLY A 11 1.13 -0.75 6.43
N PRO A 12 -0.02 -1.26 5.93
CA PRO A 12 -0.17 -2.65 5.51
C PRO A 12 0.68 -2.98 4.27
N ALA A 13 0.86 -2.05 3.34
CA ALA A 13 1.68 -2.26 2.15
C ALA A 13 3.18 -2.46 2.49
N VAL A 14 3.73 -1.68 3.43
CA VAL A 14 5.12 -1.84 3.90
C VAL A 14 5.34 -3.21 4.54
N ARG A 15 4.37 -3.67 5.36
CA ARG A 15 4.44 -4.98 6.05
C ARG A 15 3.92 -6.15 5.21
N TYR A 16 3.46 -5.88 3.99
CA TYR A 16 2.76 -6.84 3.14
C TYR A 16 1.61 -7.59 3.84
N ASP A 17 0.81 -6.87 4.62
CA ASP A 17 -0.36 -7.42 5.30
C ASP A 17 -1.49 -7.68 4.30
N GLN A 18 -1.41 -8.82 3.61
CA GLN A 18 -2.33 -9.21 2.54
C GLN A 18 -3.78 -9.26 3.02
N LYS A 19 -4.04 -9.64 4.29
CA LYS A 19 -5.39 -9.72 4.84
C LYS A 19 -6.03 -8.34 4.94
N VAL A 20 -5.29 -7.34 5.43
CA VAL A 20 -5.77 -5.96 5.49
C VAL A 20 -5.90 -5.38 4.08
N MET A 21 -4.92 -5.61 3.20
CA MET A 21 -4.96 -5.12 1.81
C MET A 21 -6.16 -5.68 1.03
N GLN A 22 -6.45 -6.97 1.15
CA GLN A 22 -7.61 -7.60 0.50
C GLN A 22 -8.94 -7.01 0.98
N ARG A 23 -9.07 -6.75 2.29
CA ARG A 23 -10.26 -6.07 2.83
C ARG A 23 -10.41 -4.66 2.31
N GLN A 24 -9.32 -3.89 2.21
CA GLN A 24 -9.35 -2.54 1.66
C GLN A 24 -9.68 -2.54 0.17
N LEU A 25 -9.19 -3.51 -0.60
CA LEU A 25 -9.62 -3.73 -1.99
C LEU A 25 -11.11 -4.06 -2.09
N ALA A 26 -11.64 -4.91 -1.20
CA ALA A 26 -13.07 -5.24 -1.18
C ALA A 26 -13.94 -4.02 -0.85
N LEU A 27 -13.49 -3.10 0.00
CA LEU A 27 -14.20 -1.84 0.28
C LEU A 27 -14.27 -0.91 -0.94
N LEU A 28 -13.39 -1.10 -1.93
CA LEU A 28 -13.33 -0.32 -3.15
C LEU A 28 -14.00 -1.03 -4.35
N SER A 29 -14.78 -2.10 -4.13
CA SER A 29 -15.37 -2.91 -5.21
C SER A 29 -16.25 -2.10 -6.17
N GLU A 30 -16.95 -1.09 -5.65
CA GLU A 30 -17.87 -0.25 -6.43
C GLU A 30 -17.17 0.91 -7.16
N ASP A 31 -15.86 1.09 -6.95
CA ASP A 31 -15.04 2.08 -7.67
C ASP A 31 -13.79 1.40 -8.27
N PRO A 32 -13.91 0.80 -9.47
CA PRO A 32 -12.84 0.03 -10.10
C PRO A 32 -11.55 0.84 -10.32
N LEU A 33 -11.67 2.14 -10.59
CA LEU A 33 -10.51 3.01 -10.80
C LEU A 33 -9.73 3.21 -9.49
N ARG A 34 -10.43 3.52 -8.39
CA ARG A 34 -9.77 3.64 -7.08
C ARG A 34 -9.21 2.31 -6.59
N GLN A 35 -9.91 1.21 -6.84
CA GLN A 35 -9.42 -0.12 -6.50
C GLN A 35 -8.10 -0.43 -7.23
N ALA A 36 -8.01 -0.11 -8.53
CA ALA A 36 -6.81 -0.28 -9.32
C ALA A 36 -5.65 0.62 -8.84
N ILE A 37 -5.92 1.89 -8.55
CA ILE A 37 -4.92 2.83 -8.02
C ILE A 37 -4.38 2.32 -6.68
N TYR A 38 -5.26 1.93 -5.76
CA TYR A 38 -4.87 1.41 -4.45
C TYR A 38 -3.96 0.17 -4.60
N ARG A 39 -4.30 -0.74 -5.50
CA ARG A 39 -3.52 -1.95 -5.77
C ARG A 39 -2.10 -1.59 -6.24
N VAL A 40 -1.99 -0.78 -7.30
CA VAL A 40 -0.70 -0.40 -7.89
C VAL A 40 0.19 0.35 -6.90
N VAL A 41 -0.39 1.30 -6.16
CA VAL A 41 0.36 2.06 -5.14
C VAL A 41 0.83 1.13 -4.01
N SER A 42 -0.01 0.22 -3.54
CA SER A 42 0.36 -0.70 -2.47
C SER A 42 1.44 -1.70 -2.90
N GLU A 43 1.35 -2.21 -4.14
CA GLU A 43 2.40 -3.03 -4.76
C GLU A 43 3.71 -2.26 -4.86
N SER A 44 3.69 -1.00 -5.31
CA SER A 44 4.87 -0.15 -5.42
C SER A 44 5.53 0.14 -4.06
N ILE A 45 4.73 0.41 -3.02
CA ILE A 45 5.25 0.62 -1.65
C ILE A 45 5.93 -0.66 -1.12
N HIS A 46 5.34 -1.82 -1.36
CA HIS A 46 5.92 -3.10 -0.93
C HIS A 46 7.23 -3.40 -1.68
N ASP A 47 7.25 -3.19 -3.00
CA ASP A 47 8.44 -3.37 -3.83
C ASP A 47 9.59 -2.49 -3.35
N PHE A 48 9.30 -1.21 -3.05
CA PHE A 48 10.28 -0.28 -2.51
C PHE A 48 10.77 -0.67 -1.11
N ALA A 49 9.90 -1.23 -0.27
CA ALA A 49 10.25 -1.67 1.08
C ALA A 49 11.12 -2.95 1.10
N THR A 50 11.04 -3.79 0.05
CA THR A 50 11.74 -5.08 -0.02
C THR A 50 13.03 -5.04 -0.84
N LYS A 51 13.18 -4.06 -1.75
CA LYS A 51 14.37 -3.88 -2.59
C LYS A 51 15.46 -2.97 -2.00
N GLN A 52 15.30 -2.50 -0.77
CA GLN A 52 16.30 -1.69 -0.05
C GLN A 52 17.19 -2.52 0.86
#